data_AF-A0A177MAR4-F1
#
_entry.id   AF-A0A177MAR4-F1
#
_cell.length_a   1.000
_cell.length_b   1.000
_cell.length_c   1.000
_cell.angle_alpha   90.00
_cell.angle_beta   90.00
_cell.angle_gamma   90.00
#
_symmetry.space_group_name_H-M   'P 1'
#
loop_
_entity.id
_entity.type
_entity.pdbx_description
1 polymer ?
#
loop_
_entity_poly.entity_id
_entity_poly.type
_entity_poly.pdbx_seq_one_letter_code
_entity_poly.pdbx_strand_id
1 'polypeptide(L)'
;MANPLPLTDADGEVRELTSDDFKNASTFSELPESLQNVLRGRGKQQAPTKVSTTVRFDADVIAAFRATGSGWQTRMNDALKEWLKEHSLV
;
A
#
# COMPACT_ATOMS: atom_id res chain seq x y z
N MET A 1 7.18 -39.90 -21.59
CA MET A 1 6.38 -38.70 -21.97
C MET A 1 7.37 -37.63 -22.38
N ALA A 2 7.13 -36.92 -23.49
CA ALA A 2 8.06 -35.90 -23.97
C ALA A 2 8.16 -34.76 -22.94
N ASN A 3 9.38 -34.28 -22.68
CA ASN A 3 9.59 -33.12 -21.82
C ASN A 3 9.00 -31.88 -22.50
N PRO A 4 8.28 -30.99 -21.78
CA PRO A 4 7.82 -29.74 -22.35
C PRO A 4 9.02 -28.90 -22.79
N LEU A 5 8.87 -28.21 -23.93
CA LEU A 5 9.88 -27.27 -24.42
C LEU A 5 10.19 -26.22 -23.33
N PRO A 6 11.46 -25.78 -23.19
CA PRO A 6 11.82 -24.75 -22.23
C PRO A 6 10.98 -23.48 -22.46
N LEU A 7 10.68 -22.75 -21.38
CA LEU A 7 9.92 -21.49 -21.47
C LEU A 7 10.73 -20.36 -22.13
N THR A 8 12.05 -20.47 -22.12
CA THR A 8 12.97 -19.44 -22.60
C THR A 8 13.87 -20.02 -23.68
N ASP A 9 14.11 -19.26 -24.75
CA ASP A 9 15.05 -19.63 -25.82
C ASP A 9 16.51 -19.23 -25.50
N ALA A 10 17.41 -19.46 -26.46
CA ALA A 10 18.84 -19.16 -26.31
C ALA A 10 19.15 -17.66 -26.23
N ASP A 11 18.25 -16.82 -26.74
CA ASP A 11 18.35 -15.35 -26.74
C ASP A 11 17.74 -14.74 -25.46
N GLY A 12 17.10 -15.57 -24.63
CA GLY A 12 16.49 -15.14 -23.37
C GLY A 12 15.02 -14.72 -23.51
N GLU A 13 14.41 -14.92 -24.68
CA GLU A 13 13.02 -14.56 -24.92
C GLU A 13 12.08 -15.63 -24.38
N VAL A 14 11.01 -15.18 -23.72
CA VAL A 14 9.99 -16.06 -23.15
C VAL A 14 8.97 -16.38 -24.23
N ARG A 15 8.76 -17.67 -24.52
CA ARG A 15 7.73 -18.09 -25.48
C ARG A 15 6.33 -17.76 -24.96
N GLU A 16 5.39 -17.66 -25.88
CA GLU A 16 3.97 -17.53 -25.52
C GLU A 16 3.50 -18.68 -24.62
N LEU A 17 2.75 -18.32 -23.58
CA LEU A 17 2.13 -19.27 -22.67
C LEU A 17 0.91 -19.92 -23.33
N THR A 18 0.83 -21.23 -23.21
CA THR A 18 -0.25 -22.04 -23.75
C THR A 18 -1.12 -22.58 -22.61
N SER A 19 -2.32 -23.07 -22.93
CA SER A 19 -3.19 -23.71 -21.95
C SER A 19 -2.53 -24.90 -21.24
N ASP A 20 -1.57 -25.56 -21.88
CA ASP A 20 -0.84 -26.70 -21.31
C ASP A 20 0.08 -26.29 -20.15
N ASP A 21 0.58 -25.05 -20.15
CA ASP A 21 1.45 -24.53 -19.10
C ASP A 21 0.70 -24.36 -17.76
N PHE A 22 -0.62 -24.15 -17.82
CA PHE A 22 -1.46 -23.99 -16.64
C PHE A 22 -1.97 -25.31 -16.07
N LYS A 23 -1.78 -26.45 -16.74
CA LYS A 23 -2.27 -27.77 -16.27
C LYS A 23 -1.70 -28.16 -14.90
N ASN A 24 -0.51 -27.68 -14.57
CA ASN A 24 0.17 -27.93 -13.31
C ASN A 24 0.17 -26.69 -12.38
N ALA A 25 -0.59 -25.65 -12.70
CA ALA A 25 -0.67 -24.47 -11.84
C ALA A 25 -1.37 -24.81 -10.52
N SER A 26 -0.82 -24.34 -9.41
CA SER A 26 -1.41 -24.51 -8.08
C SER A 26 -2.05 -23.21 -7.60
N THR A 27 -3.07 -23.33 -6.76
CA THR A 27 -3.67 -22.17 -6.10
C THR A 27 -2.75 -21.58 -5.04
N PHE A 28 -2.97 -20.32 -4.67
CA PHE A 28 -2.18 -19.66 -3.62
C PHE A 28 -2.15 -20.46 -2.30
N SER A 29 -3.28 -21.08 -1.94
CA SER A 29 -3.44 -21.84 -0.71
C SER A 29 -2.63 -23.15 -0.68
N GLU A 30 -2.29 -23.69 -1.85
CA GLU A 30 -1.52 -24.92 -2.02
C GLU A 30 -0.01 -24.66 -2.04
N LEU A 31 0.43 -23.40 -2.07
CA LEU A 31 1.84 -23.05 -1.98
C LEU A 31 2.40 -23.37 -0.58
N PRO A 32 3.69 -23.70 -0.46
CA PRO A 32 4.37 -23.76 0.83
C PRO A 32 4.19 -22.49 1.64
N GLU A 33 4.06 -22.62 2.96
CA GLU A 33 3.80 -21.49 3.87
C GLU A 33 4.86 -20.39 3.77
N SER A 34 6.12 -20.77 3.55
CA SER A 34 7.23 -19.83 3.32
C SER A 34 6.98 -18.92 2.12
N LEU A 35 6.45 -19.44 1.02
CA LEU A 35 6.12 -18.67 -0.17
C LEU A 35 4.84 -17.86 0.02
N GLN A 36 3.83 -18.42 0.71
CA GLN A 36 2.62 -17.67 1.04
C GLN A 36 2.94 -16.40 1.83
N ASN A 37 3.85 -16.48 2.80
CA ASN A 37 4.21 -15.34 3.65
C ASN A 37 4.96 -14.23 2.89
N VAL A 38 5.78 -14.59 1.90
CA VAL A 38 6.47 -13.61 1.04
C VAL A 38 5.49 -12.92 0.08
N LEU A 39 4.51 -13.67 -0.42
CA LEU A 39 3.53 -13.18 -1.40
C LEU A 39 2.32 -12.48 -0.77
N ARG A 40 2.05 -12.70 0.52
CA ARG A 40 1.14 -11.88 1.35
C ARG A 40 1.76 -10.50 1.54
N GLY A 41 1.64 -9.65 0.51
CA GLY A 41 2.03 -8.25 0.59
C GLY A 41 1.36 -7.52 1.77
N ARG A 42 1.69 -6.24 1.93
CA ARG A 42 1.12 -5.41 3.01
C ARG A 42 -0.41 -5.52 3.00
N GLY A 43 -0.98 -5.94 4.13
CA GLY A 43 -2.43 -6.11 4.28
C GLY A 43 -3.19 -4.82 3.95
N LYS A 44 -4.51 -4.96 3.71
CA LYS A 44 -5.42 -3.82 3.52
C LYS A 44 -5.15 -2.77 4.60
N GLN A 45 -5.16 -1.49 4.23
CA GLN A 45 -4.90 -0.40 5.16
C GLN A 45 -5.94 -0.39 6.28
N GLN A 46 -5.55 -0.91 7.46
CA GLN A 46 -6.38 -1.03 8.66
C GLN A 46 -6.41 0.31 9.42
N ALA A 47 -7.10 1.31 8.89
CA ALA A 47 -7.55 2.51 9.62
C ALA A 47 -8.44 3.35 8.70
N PRO A 48 -9.42 4.11 9.24
CA PRO A 48 -10.22 5.01 8.41
C PRO A 48 -9.29 5.97 7.63
N THR A 49 -9.48 5.99 6.31
CA THR A 49 -8.70 6.83 5.41
C THR A 49 -8.90 8.28 5.80
N LYS A 50 -7.80 9.03 6.01
CA LYS A 50 -7.86 10.48 6.19
C LYS A 50 -8.62 11.08 5.00
N VAL A 51 -9.61 11.92 5.26
CA VAL A 51 -10.34 12.63 4.21
C VAL A 51 -9.49 13.79 3.74
N SER A 52 -9.19 13.83 2.43
CA SER A 52 -8.48 14.95 1.82
C SER A 52 -9.47 16.06 1.48
N THR A 53 -9.41 17.17 2.23
CA THR A 53 -10.25 18.34 2.00
C THR A 53 -9.36 19.57 1.80
N THR A 54 -9.73 20.46 0.89
CA THR A 54 -9.03 21.75 0.72
C THR A 54 -9.61 22.76 1.71
N VAL A 55 -8.81 23.20 2.67
CA VAL A 55 -9.15 24.21 3.68
C VAL A 55 -8.12 25.33 3.63
N ARG A 56 -8.57 26.58 3.78
CA ARG A 56 -7.69 27.75 3.88
C ARG A 56 -7.39 28.01 5.35
N PHE A 57 -6.12 28.22 5.67
CA PHE A 57 -5.63 28.63 6.99
C PHE A 57 -4.88 29.94 6.85
N ASP A 58 -4.81 30.70 7.93
CA ASP A 58 -3.98 31.90 7.99
C ASP A 58 -2.48 31.55 7.83
N ALA A 59 -1.73 32.48 7.24
CA ALA A 59 -0.35 32.25 6.86
C ALA A 59 0.58 32.05 8.06
N ASP A 60 0.30 32.74 9.17
CA ASP A 60 1.02 32.64 10.44
C ASP A 60 0.83 31.28 11.10
N VAL A 61 -0.38 30.73 11.09
CA VAL A 61 -0.68 29.38 11.60
C VAL A 61 0.13 28.33 10.84
N ILE A 62 0.12 28.39 9.51
CA ILE A 62 0.90 27.46 8.68
C ILE A 62 2.39 27.63 8.90
N ALA A 63 2.89 28.86 9.01
CA ALA A 63 4.30 29.13 9.28
C ALA A 63 4.74 28.56 10.63
N ALA A 64 3.94 28.75 11.69
CA ALA A 64 4.21 28.22 13.03
C ALA A 64 4.33 26.70 13.04
N PHE A 65 3.37 25.99 12.42
CA PHE A 65 3.46 24.53 12.35
C PHE A 65 4.62 24.08 11.45
N ARG A 66 4.86 24.68 10.28
CA ARG A 66 5.98 24.30 9.40
C ARG A 66 7.35 24.44 10.07
N ALA A 67 7.52 25.46 10.93
CA ALA A 67 8.75 25.66 11.71
C ALA A 67 9.08 24.47 12.64
N THR A 68 8.09 23.66 13.01
CA THR A 68 8.29 22.45 13.83
C THR A 68 8.96 21.29 13.07
N GLY A 69 9.18 21.42 11.75
CA GLY A 69 9.90 20.44 10.95
C GLY A 69 9.04 19.28 10.42
N SER A 70 9.65 18.12 10.19
CA SER A 70 8.96 16.95 9.64
C SER A 70 7.79 16.51 10.53
N GLY A 71 6.68 16.13 9.90
CA GLY A 71 5.45 15.76 10.62
C GLY A 71 4.60 16.93 11.12
N TRP A 72 4.86 18.17 10.68
CA TRP A 72 4.06 19.33 11.10
C TRP A 72 2.56 19.20 10.79
N GLN A 73 2.19 18.55 9.68
CA GLN A 73 0.78 18.28 9.35
C GLN A 73 0.13 17.33 10.36
N THR A 74 0.87 16.32 10.85
CA THR A 74 0.38 15.41 11.90
C THR A 74 0.18 16.17 13.20
N ARG A 75 1.14 17.00 13.61
CA ARG A 75 1.02 17.86 14.80
C ARG A 75 -0.17 18.81 14.71
N MET A 76 -0.37 19.44 13.56
CA MET A 76 -1.53 20.31 13.31
C MET A 76 -2.85 19.53 13.45
N ASN A 77 -2.93 18.33 12.86
CA ASN A 77 -4.10 17.47 12.96
C ASN A 77 -4.38 17.03 14.41
N ASP A 78 -3.35 16.74 15.20
CA ASP A 78 -3.52 16.33 16.59
C ASP A 78 -3.93 17.50 17.49
N ALA A 79 -3.43 18.71 17.23
CA ALA A 79 -3.91 19.93 17.88
C ALA A 79 -5.40 20.19 17.60
N LEU A 80 -5.87 19.96 16.36
CA LEU A 80 -7.29 20.08 16.03
C LEU A 80 -8.15 19.04 16.77
N LYS A 81 -7.64 17.82 16.95
CA LYS A 81 -8.35 16.80 17.75
C LYS A 81 -8.42 17.17 19.23
N GLU A 82 -7.34 17.71 19.78
CA GLU A 82 -7.30 18.18 21.16
C GLU A 82 -8.29 19.32 21.38
N TRP A 83 -8.29 20.30 20.48
CA TRP A 83 -9.24 21.40 20.49
C TRP A 83 -10.70 20.91 20.50
N LEU A 84 -11.04 19.90 19.69
CA LEU A 84 -12.38 19.29 19.66
C LEU A 84 -12.76 18.52 20.93
N LYS A 85 -11.80 18.05 21.73
CA LYS A 85 -12.09 17.43 23.03
C LYS A 85 -12.44 18.48 24.09
N GLU A 86 -11.78 19.62 24.01
CA GLU A 86 -11.94 20.73 24.96
C GLU A 86 -13.13 21.63 24.60
N HIS A 87 -13.46 21.74 23.31
CA HIS A 87 -14.50 22.62 22.80
C HIS A 87 -15.56 21.79 22.07
N SER A 88 -16.75 21.71 22.65
CA SER A 88 -17.91 21.17 21.96
C SER A 88 -18.30 22.10 20.83
N LEU A 89 -18.43 21.55 19.62
CA LEU A 89 -19.09 22.25 18.53
C LEU A 89 -20.57 22.37 18.90
N VAL A 90 -21.07 23.60 19.00
CA VAL A 90 -22.49 23.91 19.22
C VAL A 90 -23.24 23.77 17.90
#